data_AF-A0A2N1PR65-F1
#
_entry.id   AF-A0A2N1PR65-F1
#
_cell.length_a   1.000
_cell.length_b   1.000
_cell.length_c   1.000
_cell.angle_alpha   90.00
_cell.angle_beta   90.00
_cell.angle_gamma   90.00
#
_symmetry.space_group_name_H-M   'P 1'
#
loop_
_entity.id
_entity.type
_entity.pdbx_description
1 polymer ?
#
loop_
_entity_poly.entity_id
_entity_poly.type
_entity_poly.pdbx_seq_one_letter_code
_entity_poly.pdbx_strand_id
1 'polypeptide(L)'
;MKFGTPNLELMEKFNNDPSYKEFVLPISELDNIVDATFFVRKDGLLVFSEGYNHPKGKLIGNIIYHPDEKGKKIIFGTPYSSVIKIYLEDGTEEWVPFDQQLDKYFALDPALDAPRPPYAEYKLLFDLDEFTGFVPTRRSMSIIRSHSPKMDSAIIKLAKMLDMSPEDIGCSGSMSLGNFEDPHDLDLVIYGDTAKISDIIRRIYKITEDPERQVWEYGVKWAIRFYDDDHNMICPFFGYNHREDIPLKDFTLEVLENNIEVTGTIADDTHSPYMPTFLPLRDTGMKGEQPVLVIYNGGLRGEYRKDDRVSIKNASLCNIHRKDKNDTIRAILVTNLDQTSKIDK
;
A
#
# COMPACT_ATOMS: atom_id res chain seq x y z
N MET A 1 7.92 -21.96 -14.59
CA MET A 1 9.14 -21.25 -14.14
C MET A 1 9.32 -21.53 -12.65
N LYS A 2 10.55 -21.73 -12.16
CA LYS A 2 10.82 -21.90 -10.72
C LYS A 2 11.29 -20.56 -10.18
N PHE A 3 10.57 -19.97 -9.23
CA PHE A 3 10.98 -18.75 -8.55
C PHE A 3 11.86 -19.07 -7.35
N GLY A 4 12.55 -18.06 -6.80
CA GLY A 4 13.51 -18.23 -5.71
C GLY A 4 14.96 -18.48 -6.16
N THR A 5 15.22 -18.40 -7.47
CA THR A 5 16.60 -18.38 -8.03
C THR A 5 16.70 -17.30 -9.11
N PRO A 6 17.84 -16.57 -9.21
CA PRO A 6 18.01 -15.53 -10.21
C PRO A 6 17.70 -15.99 -11.64
N ASN A 7 16.93 -15.20 -12.39
CA ASN A 7 16.62 -15.45 -13.79
C ASN A 7 17.46 -14.53 -14.67
N LEU A 8 18.69 -14.96 -14.98
CA LEU A 8 19.68 -14.14 -15.68
C LEU A 8 19.22 -13.71 -17.08
N GLU A 9 18.53 -14.58 -17.82
CA GLU A 9 18.02 -14.29 -19.17
C GLU A 9 16.95 -13.19 -19.12
N LEU A 10 16.00 -13.29 -18.19
CA LEU A 10 14.99 -12.26 -18.00
C LEU A 10 15.61 -10.92 -17.56
N MET A 11 16.59 -10.98 -16.64
CA MET A 11 17.27 -9.77 -16.17
C MET A 11 18.10 -9.11 -17.28
N GLU A 12 18.72 -9.88 -18.17
CA GLU A 12 19.39 -9.35 -19.36
C GLU A 12 18.38 -8.65 -20.30
N LYS A 13 17.21 -9.26 -20.52
CA LYS A 13 16.14 -8.64 -21.29
C LYS A 13 15.69 -7.32 -20.68
N PHE A 14 15.48 -7.28 -19.36
CA PHE A 14 15.13 -6.05 -18.63
C PHE A 14 16.20 -4.98 -18.78
N ASN A 15 17.47 -5.34 -18.58
CA ASN A 15 18.58 -4.40 -18.74
C ASN A 15 18.72 -3.87 -20.18
N ASN A 16 18.13 -4.54 -21.18
CA ASN A 16 18.11 -4.05 -22.56
C ASN A 16 16.84 -3.23 -22.89
N ASP A 17 15.83 -3.26 -22.03
CA ASP A 17 14.60 -2.48 -22.18
C ASP A 17 14.83 -1.01 -21.74
N PRO A 18 14.55 -0.01 -22.61
CA PRO A 18 14.73 1.39 -22.27
C PRO A 18 13.88 1.85 -21.08
N SER A 19 12.64 1.36 -20.96
CA SER A 19 11.74 1.72 -19.86
C SER A 19 12.23 1.18 -18.53
N TYR A 20 12.86 0.00 -18.51
CA TYR A 20 13.48 -0.52 -17.28
C TYR A 20 14.54 0.45 -16.74
N LYS A 21 15.47 0.90 -17.59
CA LYS A 21 16.54 1.85 -17.22
C LYS A 21 16.02 3.20 -16.78
N GLU A 22 14.88 3.60 -17.31
CA GLU A 22 14.29 4.90 -17.04
C GLU A 22 13.57 4.92 -15.68
N PHE A 23 12.74 3.91 -15.43
CA PHE A 23 11.86 3.82 -14.27
C PHE A 23 12.49 3.13 -13.05
N VAL A 24 13.43 2.20 -13.25
CA VAL A 24 14.01 1.39 -12.17
C VAL A 24 15.39 1.93 -11.79
N LEU A 25 15.57 2.25 -10.50
CA LEU A 25 16.88 2.55 -9.92
C LEU A 25 17.49 1.29 -9.30
N PRO A 26 18.82 1.13 -9.34
CA PRO A 26 19.48 -0.02 -8.73
C PRO A 26 19.25 -0.03 -7.21
N ILE A 27 19.16 -1.22 -6.62
CA ILE A 27 18.87 -1.37 -5.18
C ILE A 27 19.91 -0.69 -4.28
N SER A 28 21.13 -0.52 -4.77
CA SER A 28 22.21 0.20 -4.07
C SER A 28 21.94 1.70 -3.89
N GLU A 29 21.01 2.28 -4.65
CA GLU A 29 20.58 3.68 -4.50
C GLU A 29 19.39 3.84 -3.53
N LEU A 30 18.88 2.72 -2.98
CA LEU A 30 17.79 2.75 -2.01
C LEU A 30 18.27 3.31 -0.68
N ASP A 31 17.77 4.48 -0.30
CA ASP A 31 18.01 5.08 1.02
C ASP A 31 17.08 4.48 2.09
N ASN A 32 15.77 4.50 1.83
CA ASN A 32 14.76 3.98 2.74
C ASN A 32 13.65 3.26 1.97
N ILE A 33 13.12 2.17 2.54
CA ILE A 33 11.89 1.57 2.04
C ILE A 33 10.71 2.44 2.51
N VAL A 34 9.84 2.80 1.57
CA VAL A 34 8.62 3.57 1.83
C VAL A 34 7.40 2.84 1.29
N ASP A 35 6.22 3.16 1.82
CA ASP A 35 4.95 2.60 1.36
C ASP A 35 4.74 2.81 -0.15
N ALA A 36 3.98 1.89 -0.76
CA ALA A 36 3.56 1.97 -2.15
C ALA A 36 4.68 2.00 -3.20
N THR A 37 5.81 1.34 -2.93
CA THR A 37 6.97 1.26 -3.83
C THR A 37 7.10 -0.14 -4.42
N PHE A 38 7.35 -0.22 -5.72
CA PHE A 38 7.67 -1.47 -6.39
C PHE A 38 9.16 -1.80 -6.31
N PHE A 39 9.46 -3.07 -6.10
CA PHE A 39 10.79 -3.67 -6.10
C PHE A 39 10.83 -4.79 -7.14
N VAL A 40 11.92 -4.85 -7.89
CA VAL A 40 12.14 -5.87 -8.93
C VAL A 40 13.11 -6.92 -8.39
N ARG A 41 12.62 -8.14 -8.16
CA ARG A 41 13.45 -9.26 -7.69
C ARG A 41 14.27 -9.83 -8.84
N LYS A 42 15.43 -10.44 -8.55
CA LYS A 42 16.36 -11.03 -9.52
C LYS A 42 15.77 -12.15 -10.38
N ASP A 43 14.64 -12.71 -9.99
CA ASP A 43 13.89 -13.71 -10.75
C ASP A 43 12.69 -13.13 -11.51
N GLY A 44 12.51 -11.81 -11.46
CA GLY A 44 11.47 -11.08 -12.15
C GLY A 44 10.20 -10.84 -11.34
N LEU A 45 10.08 -11.33 -10.10
CA LEU A 45 8.91 -10.98 -9.27
C LEU A 45 8.85 -9.47 -9.00
N LEU A 46 7.65 -8.90 -9.08
CA LEU A 46 7.39 -7.52 -8.72
C LEU A 46 6.74 -7.48 -7.34
N VAL A 47 7.49 -6.97 -6.37
CA VAL A 47 7.09 -6.91 -4.96
C VAL A 47 6.72 -5.48 -4.60
N PHE A 48 5.58 -5.31 -3.95
CA PHE A 48 5.09 -4.02 -3.50
C PHE A 48 5.29 -3.87 -2.00
N SER A 49 5.98 -2.81 -1.57
CA SER A 49 6.15 -2.49 -0.17
C SER A 49 4.84 -1.97 0.43
N GLU A 50 4.57 -2.43 1.66
CA GLU A 50 3.55 -1.82 2.48
C GLU A 50 4.14 -1.42 3.82
N GLY A 51 4.06 -0.12 4.13
CA GLY A 51 4.45 0.44 5.41
C GLY A 51 5.88 0.98 5.45
N TYR A 52 6.37 1.21 6.67
CA TYR A 52 7.65 1.90 6.91
C TYR A 52 8.61 1.17 7.86
N ASN A 53 8.14 0.12 8.55
CA ASN A 53 8.97 -0.64 9.48
C ASN A 53 9.37 -1.99 8.85
N HIS A 54 10.58 -2.03 8.35
CA HIS A 54 11.18 -3.21 7.74
C HIS A 54 12.41 -3.64 8.54
N PRO A 55 12.60 -4.94 8.83
CA PRO A 55 13.83 -5.40 9.47
C PRO A 55 15.06 -5.03 8.65
N LYS A 56 16.20 -4.80 9.32
CA LYS A 56 17.45 -4.41 8.66
C LYS A 56 17.82 -5.41 7.56
N GLY A 57 18.04 -4.92 6.34
CA GLY A 57 18.40 -5.75 5.19
C GLY A 57 17.24 -6.55 4.59
N LYS A 58 16.01 -6.36 5.08
CA LYS A 58 14.82 -7.08 4.63
C LYS A 58 13.75 -6.12 4.10
N LEU A 59 12.86 -6.65 3.27
CA LEU A 59 11.64 -5.99 2.80
C LEU A 59 10.43 -6.78 3.28
N ILE A 60 9.40 -6.07 3.73
CA ILE A 60 8.07 -6.64 3.97
C ILE A 60 7.19 -6.15 2.83
N GLY A 61 6.57 -7.08 2.09
CA GLY A 61 5.78 -6.73 0.92
C GLY A 61 4.96 -7.89 0.37
N ASN A 62 4.25 -7.60 -0.72
CA ASN A 62 3.38 -8.53 -1.41
C ASN A 62 3.86 -8.73 -2.85
N ILE A 63 3.81 -9.96 -3.38
CA ILE A 63 4.07 -10.18 -4.80
C ILE A 63 2.83 -9.71 -5.57
N ILE A 64 2.96 -8.69 -6.40
CA ILE A 64 1.82 -8.21 -7.19
C ILE A 64 1.79 -8.88 -8.55
N TYR A 65 2.96 -9.02 -9.18
CA TYR A 65 3.08 -9.61 -10.50
C TYR A 65 4.21 -10.62 -10.57
N HIS A 66 4.02 -11.67 -11.37
CA HIS A 66 5.07 -12.60 -11.75
C HIS A 66 5.14 -12.77 -13.28
N PRO A 67 6.32 -13.03 -13.85
CA PRO A 67 6.46 -13.38 -15.26
C PRO A 67 5.60 -14.60 -15.61
N ASP A 68 4.84 -14.49 -16.69
CA ASP A 68 3.97 -15.55 -17.20
C ASP A 68 3.68 -15.29 -18.68
N GLU A 69 3.98 -16.25 -19.55
CA GLU A 69 3.73 -16.14 -21.00
C GLU A 69 2.25 -15.92 -21.34
N LYS A 70 1.33 -16.35 -20.46
CA LYS A 70 -0.11 -16.12 -20.58
C LYS A 70 -0.57 -14.81 -19.94
N GLY A 71 0.36 -14.08 -19.33
CA GLY A 71 0.13 -12.81 -18.67
C GLY A 71 -0.42 -11.77 -19.64
N LYS A 72 -1.46 -11.05 -19.23
CA LYS A 72 -2.10 -10.01 -20.05
C LYS A 72 -1.37 -8.68 -20.01
N LYS A 73 -0.50 -8.48 -19.01
CA LYS A 73 0.19 -7.20 -18.79
C LYS A 73 1.61 -7.28 -19.31
N ILE A 74 2.03 -6.32 -20.12
CA ILE A 74 3.41 -6.23 -20.57
C ILE A 74 4.17 -5.29 -19.63
N ILE A 75 5.24 -5.77 -19.02
CA ILE A 75 6.12 -4.98 -18.15
C ILE A 75 7.55 -5.21 -18.62
N PHE A 76 8.24 -4.13 -19.01
CA PHE A 76 9.60 -4.15 -19.59
C PHE A 76 9.72 -5.20 -20.71
N GLY A 77 8.79 -5.12 -21.67
CA GLY A 77 8.71 -6.02 -22.82
C GLY A 77 8.36 -7.48 -22.50
N THR A 78 7.96 -7.81 -21.27
CA THR A 78 7.67 -9.18 -20.84
C THR A 78 6.24 -9.35 -20.35
N PRO A 79 5.55 -10.44 -20.72
CA PRO A 79 4.22 -10.76 -20.18
C PRO A 79 4.24 -11.12 -18.68
N TYR A 80 3.28 -10.58 -17.93
CA TYR A 80 3.09 -10.74 -16.50
C TYR A 80 1.63 -11.07 -16.14
N SER A 81 1.48 -11.95 -15.15
CA SER A 81 0.22 -12.27 -14.49
C SER A 81 0.14 -11.58 -13.12
N SER A 82 -1.07 -11.20 -12.72
CA SER A 82 -1.33 -10.62 -11.39
C SER A 82 -1.58 -11.72 -10.37
N VAL A 83 -1.04 -11.56 -9.16
CA VAL A 83 -1.33 -12.46 -8.03
C VAL A 83 -2.57 -12.01 -7.25
N ILE A 84 -2.78 -10.69 -7.20
CA ILE A 84 -3.81 -10.03 -6.38
C ILE A 84 -5.16 -9.91 -7.08
N LYS A 85 -5.21 -10.17 -8.40
CA LYS A 85 -6.42 -10.07 -9.23
C LYS A 85 -6.58 -11.32 -10.09
N ILE A 86 -7.81 -11.81 -10.19
CA ILE A 86 -8.20 -12.88 -11.12
C ILE A 86 -9.01 -12.24 -12.26
N TYR A 87 -8.65 -12.56 -13.49
CA TYR A 87 -9.43 -12.18 -14.67
C TYR A 87 -10.42 -13.28 -15.02
N LEU A 88 -11.71 -12.98 -14.94
CA LEU A 88 -12.77 -13.92 -15.29
C LEU A 88 -12.99 -13.99 -16.81
N GLU A 89 -13.66 -15.04 -17.27
CA GLU A 89 -13.93 -15.29 -18.70
C GLU A 89 -14.85 -14.23 -19.32
N ASP A 90 -15.72 -13.61 -18.50
CA ASP A 90 -16.63 -12.54 -18.91
C ASP A 90 -15.93 -11.15 -19.02
N GLY A 91 -14.62 -11.10 -18.76
CA GLY A 91 -13.82 -9.89 -18.81
C GLY A 91 -13.81 -9.08 -17.51
N THR A 92 -14.52 -9.53 -16.46
CA THR A 92 -14.48 -8.88 -15.15
C THR A 92 -13.23 -9.30 -14.35
N GLU A 93 -12.93 -8.53 -13.30
CA GLU A 93 -11.85 -8.83 -12.35
C GLU A 93 -12.44 -9.18 -10.98
N GLU A 94 -11.77 -10.08 -10.26
CA GLU A 94 -12.01 -10.34 -8.84
C GLU A 94 -10.75 -10.06 -8.02
N TRP A 95 -10.92 -9.44 -6.86
CA TRP A 95 -9.85 -9.29 -5.87
C TRP A 95 -9.60 -10.60 -5.14
N VAL A 96 -8.34 -11.03 -5.06
CA VAL A 96 -7.95 -12.19 -4.26
C VAL A 96 -7.82 -11.76 -2.80
N PRO A 97 -8.58 -12.34 -1.86
CA PRO A 97 -8.42 -12.07 -0.43
C PRO A 97 -7.00 -12.34 0.07
N PHE A 98 -6.52 -11.56 1.05
CA PHE A 98 -5.11 -11.59 1.50
C PHE A 98 -4.65 -12.94 2.05
N ASP A 99 -5.53 -13.66 2.74
CA ASP A 99 -5.30 -15.03 3.19
C ASP A 99 -5.05 -15.98 2.01
N GLN A 100 -5.85 -15.87 0.96
CA GLN A 100 -5.70 -16.65 -0.27
C GLN A 100 -4.49 -16.23 -1.12
N GLN A 101 -4.03 -14.98 -0.97
CA GLN A 101 -2.81 -14.52 -1.64
C GLN A 101 -1.57 -15.25 -1.11
N LEU A 102 -1.51 -15.58 0.19
CA LEU A 102 -0.38 -16.33 0.78
C LEU A 102 -0.17 -17.68 0.09
N ASP A 103 -1.25 -18.42 -0.15
CA ASP A 103 -1.17 -19.72 -0.83
C ASP A 103 -0.58 -19.58 -2.23
N LYS A 104 -0.95 -18.52 -2.97
CA LYS A 104 -0.39 -18.21 -4.28
C LYS A 104 1.09 -17.84 -4.18
N TYR A 105 1.48 -17.06 -3.17
CA TYR A 105 2.87 -16.69 -2.94
C TYR A 105 3.75 -17.90 -2.69
N PHE A 106 3.31 -18.81 -1.82
CA PHE A 106 4.06 -20.03 -1.49
C PHE A 106 4.07 -21.03 -2.65
N ALA A 107 3.03 -21.03 -3.49
CA ALA A 107 3.04 -21.81 -4.73
C ALA A 107 4.07 -21.28 -5.75
N LEU A 108 4.29 -19.96 -5.80
CA LEU A 108 5.32 -19.36 -6.65
C LEU A 108 6.72 -19.65 -6.09
N ASP A 109 6.94 -19.39 -4.81
CA ASP A 109 8.22 -19.56 -4.13
C ASP A 109 8.00 -20.11 -2.71
N PRO A 110 8.10 -21.45 -2.52
CA PRO A 110 7.88 -22.09 -1.23
C PRO A 110 8.86 -21.66 -0.13
N ALA A 111 10.03 -21.10 -0.49
CA ALA A 111 11.01 -20.65 0.49
C ALA A 111 10.53 -19.40 1.26
N LEU A 112 9.51 -18.71 0.76
CA LEU A 112 8.92 -17.54 1.40
C LEU A 112 7.96 -17.88 2.55
N ASP A 113 7.64 -19.17 2.76
CA ASP A 113 6.95 -19.65 3.95
C ASP A 113 7.91 -19.68 5.16
N ALA A 114 8.30 -18.48 5.57
CA ALA A 114 9.24 -18.23 6.65
C ALA A 114 8.58 -17.43 7.78
N PRO A 115 9.06 -17.57 9.03
CA PRO A 115 8.60 -16.77 10.15
C PRO A 115 8.72 -15.27 9.86
N ARG A 116 7.67 -14.52 10.20
CA ARG A 116 7.57 -13.08 9.99
C ARG A 116 6.98 -12.38 11.21
N PRO A 117 7.20 -11.07 11.37
CA PRO A 117 6.63 -10.32 12.49
C PRO A 117 5.09 -10.41 12.50
N PRO A 118 4.44 -10.40 13.67
CA PRO A 118 2.98 -10.56 13.77
C PRO A 118 2.18 -9.55 12.94
N TYR A 119 2.65 -8.30 12.84
CA TYR A 119 1.99 -7.27 12.03
C TYR A 119 2.04 -7.55 10.52
N ALA A 120 2.90 -8.46 10.07
CA ALA A 120 3.08 -8.84 8.67
C ALA A 120 2.48 -10.23 8.37
N GLU A 121 1.50 -10.69 9.15
CA GLU A 121 0.89 -12.02 9.06
C GLU A 121 0.50 -12.43 7.63
N TYR A 122 -0.11 -11.52 6.87
CA TYR A 122 -0.55 -11.74 5.47
C TYR A 122 0.39 -11.17 4.42
N LYS A 123 1.69 -11.02 4.75
CA LYS A 123 2.71 -10.48 3.86
C LYS A 123 3.91 -11.40 3.80
N LEU A 124 4.87 -11.07 2.95
CA LEU A 124 6.10 -11.83 2.80
C LEU A 124 7.29 -11.03 3.31
N LEU A 125 8.32 -11.75 3.74
CA LEU A 125 9.60 -11.18 4.15
C LEU A 125 10.66 -11.59 3.11
N PHE A 126 11.31 -10.61 2.51
CA PHE A 126 12.34 -10.81 1.49
C PHE A 126 13.69 -10.28 1.96
N ASP A 127 14.77 -10.87 1.47
CA ASP A 127 16.10 -10.27 1.57
C ASP A 127 16.26 -9.15 0.53
N LEU A 128 16.77 -7.99 0.95
CA LEU A 128 16.98 -6.86 0.03
C LEU A 128 18.02 -7.17 -1.05
N ASP A 129 18.96 -8.07 -0.77
CA ASP A 129 19.97 -8.48 -1.75
C ASP A 129 19.40 -9.37 -2.87
N GLU A 130 18.15 -9.85 -2.75
CA GLU A 130 17.45 -10.56 -3.82
C GLU A 130 16.93 -9.62 -4.91
N PHE A 131 16.94 -8.31 -4.68
CA PHE A 131 16.41 -7.32 -5.61
C PHE A 131 17.50 -6.74 -6.51
N THR A 132 17.13 -6.47 -7.76
CA THR A 132 17.97 -5.72 -8.71
C THR A 132 17.75 -4.22 -8.56
N GLY A 133 16.50 -3.81 -8.31
CA GLY A 133 16.17 -2.39 -8.20
C GLY A 133 14.79 -2.11 -7.63
N PHE A 134 14.44 -0.83 -7.58
CA PHE A 134 13.17 -0.31 -7.09
C PHE A 134 12.68 0.85 -7.96
N VAL A 135 11.40 1.19 -7.82
CA VAL A 135 10.69 2.15 -8.68
C VAL A 135 10.28 3.38 -7.87
N PRO A 136 11.03 4.50 -7.92
CA PRO A 136 10.72 5.68 -7.12
C PRO A 136 9.48 6.40 -7.64
N THR A 137 8.44 6.50 -6.83
CA THR A 137 7.09 6.97 -7.20
C THR A 137 7.07 8.38 -7.85
N ARG A 138 7.78 9.35 -7.27
CA ARG A 138 7.89 10.73 -7.78
C ARG A 138 8.69 10.79 -9.09
N ARG A 139 9.75 9.99 -9.20
CA ARG A 139 10.55 9.88 -10.43
C ARG A 139 9.66 9.33 -11.55
N SER A 140 8.96 8.23 -11.30
CA SER A 140 8.04 7.63 -12.26
C SER A 140 6.96 8.62 -12.70
N MET A 141 6.36 9.38 -11.77
CA MET A 141 5.38 10.40 -12.13
C MET A 141 6.00 11.50 -13.02
N SER A 142 7.20 11.98 -12.69
CA SER A 142 7.90 12.98 -13.51
C SER A 142 8.16 12.49 -14.94
N ILE A 143 8.51 11.21 -15.11
CA ILE A 143 8.72 10.60 -16.43
C ILE A 143 7.40 10.50 -17.19
N ILE A 144 6.34 10.03 -16.53
CA ILE A 144 5.03 9.89 -17.19
C ILE A 144 4.49 11.24 -17.65
N ARG A 145 4.61 12.28 -16.83
CA ARG A 145 4.19 13.64 -17.17
C ARG A 145 4.98 14.22 -18.34
N SER A 146 6.27 13.88 -18.48
CA SER A 146 7.07 14.33 -19.63
C SER A 146 6.72 13.58 -20.92
N HIS A 147 6.34 12.31 -20.84
CA HIS A 147 5.98 11.48 -21.99
C HIS A 147 4.53 11.64 -22.45
N SER A 148 3.61 12.01 -21.55
CA SER A 148 2.18 12.09 -21.85
C SER A 148 1.60 13.44 -21.45
N PRO A 149 1.42 14.38 -22.40
CA PRO A 149 0.73 15.65 -22.16
C PRO A 149 -0.69 15.48 -21.60
N LYS A 150 -1.37 14.38 -21.98
CA LYS A 150 -2.68 14.01 -21.44
C LYS A 150 -2.57 13.73 -19.94
N MET A 151 -1.58 12.94 -19.52
CA MET A 151 -1.38 12.62 -18.11
C MET A 151 -0.93 13.85 -17.32
N ASP A 152 -0.02 14.66 -17.86
CA ASP A 152 0.38 15.92 -17.23
C ASP A 152 -0.83 16.83 -16.96
N SER A 153 -1.70 17.00 -17.96
CA SER A 153 -2.92 17.77 -17.80
C SER A 153 -3.86 17.18 -16.73
N ALA A 154 -4.05 15.86 -16.70
CA ALA A 154 -4.87 15.18 -15.70
C ALA A 154 -4.32 15.40 -14.28
N ILE A 155 -3.00 15.24 -14.08
CA ILE A 155 -2.35 15.44 -12.78
C ILE A 155 -2.42 16.90 -12.34
N ILE A 156 -2.25 17.87 -13.24
CA ILE A 156 -2.41 19.31 -12.92
C ILE A 156 -3.84 19.63 -12.47
N LYS A 157 -4.85 19.10 -13.16
CA LYS A 157 -6.26 19.28 -12.78
C LYS A 157 -6.56 18.65 -11.42
N LEU A 158 -6.12 17.41 -11.21
CA LEU A 158 -6.28 16.71 -9.94
C LEU A 158 -5.60 17.45 -8.79
N ALA A 159 -4.35 17.90 -8.98
CA ALA A 159 -3.61 18.66 -7.99
C ALA A 159 -4.35 19.96 -7.62
N LYS A 160 -4.92 20.67 -8.60
CA LYS A 160 -5.75 21.85 -8.36
C LYS A 160 -7.02 21.51 -7.57
N MET A 161 -7.71 20.42 -7.91
CA MET A 161 -8.92 19.98 -7.20
C MET A 161 -8.62 19.61 -5.74
N LEU A 162 -7.49 18.96 -5.48
CA LEU A 162 -7.02 18.62 -4.14
C LEU A 162 -6.28 19.77 -3.43
N ASP A 163 -6.14 20.92 -4.09
CA ASP A 163 -5.44 22.11 -3.60
C ASP A 163 -3.98 21.82 -3.22
N MET A 164 -3.23 21.12 -4.07
CA MET A 164 -1.83 20.75 -3.84
C MET A 164 -0.96 21.04 -5.07
N SER A 165 0.36 20.92 -4.91
CA SER A 165 1.30 21.00 -6.03
C SER A 165 1.34 19.66 -6.79
N PRO A 166 1.37 19.67 -8.14
CA PRO A 166 1.59 18.47 -8.94
C PRO A 166 2.91 17.73 -8.63
N GLU A 167 3.91 18.43 -8.10
CA GLU A 167 5.23 17.90 -7.75
C GLU A 167 5.18 17.06 -6.45
N ASP A 168 4.14 17.24 -5.64
CA ASP A 168 3.87 16.43 -4.45
C ASP A 168 3.15 15.11 -4.77
N ILE A 169 2.95 14.79 -6.06
CA ILE A 169 2.28 13.57 -6.51
C ILE A 169 3.31 12.63 -7.14
N GLY A 170 3.43 11.43 -6.58
CA GLY A 170 4.06 10.28 -7.21
C GLY A 170 3.02 9.36 -7.86
N CYS A 171 3.47 8.31 -8.55
CA CYS A 171 2.60 7.22 -8.99
C CYS A 171 3.12 5.87 -8.50
N SER A 172 2.21 4.91 -8.41
CA SER A 172 2.51 3.51 -8.20
C SER A 172 1.78 2.65 -9.24
N GLY A 173 1.47 1.41 -8.90
CA GLY A 173 0.67 0.53 -9.74
C GLY A 173 1.30 0.21 -11.11
N SER A 174 0.45 0.01 -12.11
CA SER A 174 0.87 -0.20 -13.51
C SER A 174 1.72 0.95 -14.03
N MET A 175 1.31 2.16 -13.67
CA MET A 175 1.81 3.39 -14.24
C MET A 175 3.28 3.58 -13.91
N SER A 176 3.66 3.31 -12.66
CA SER A 176 5.06 3.42 -12.24
C SER A 176 5.99 2.44 -12.95
N LEU A 177 5.44 1.41 -13.59
CA LEU A 177 6.14 0.39 -14.38
C LEU A 177 6.11 0.66 -15.89
N GLY A 178 5.70 1.88 -16.30
CA GLY A 178 5.68 2.31 -17.70
C GLY A 178 4.38 2.04 -18.45
N ASN A 179 3.34 1.49 -17.79
CA ASN A 179 2.03 1.25 -18.42
C ASN A 179 1.04 2.38 -18.11
N PHE A 180 1.09 3.47 -18.89
CA PHE A 180 0.32 4.70 -18.63
C PHE A 180 -0.47 5.25 -19.83
N GLU A 181 -0.53 4.54 -20.96
CA GLU A 181 -1.29 4.98 -22.14
C GLU A 181 -2.81 4.89 -21.91
N ASP A 182 -3.27 3.80 -21.28
CA ASP A 182 -4.68 3.57 -20.95
C ASP A 182 -4.80 2.92 -19.56
N PRO A 183 -4.53 3.68 -18.47
CA PRO A 183 -4.62 3.15 -17.12
C PRO A 183 -6.09 2.95 -16.71
N HIS A 184 -6.40 1.79 -16.14
CA HIS A 184 -7.70 1.50 -15.54
C HIS A 184 -8.03 2.49 -14.40
N ASP A 185 -7.02 2.79 -13.59
CA ASP A 185 -7.03 3.78 -12.53
C ASP A 185 -5.68 4.47 -12.39
N LEU A 186 -5.72 5.65 -11.78
CA LEU A 186 -4.54 6.42 -11.41
C LEU A 186 -4.13 6.03 -9.99
N ASP A 187 -3.18 5.08 -9.89
CA ASP A 187 -2.49 4.74 -8.64
C ASP A 187 -1.51 5.85 -8.27
N LEU A 188 -1.90 6.74 -7.36
CA LEU A 188 -1.16 7.94 -7.03
C LEU A 188 -0.61 7.87 -5.62
N VAL A 189 0.60 8.37 -5.40
CA VAL A 189 1.18 8.50 -4.06
C VAL A 189 1.24 9.98 -3.72
N ILE A 190 0.36 10.43 -2.84
CA ILE A 190 0.22 11.83 -2.43
C ILE A 190 1.14 12.07 -1.24
N TYR A 191 1.99 13.09 -1.37
CA TYR A 191 2.91 13.49 -0.32
C TYR A 191 2.52 14.83 0.29
N GLY A 192 2.78 14.97 1.58
CA GLY A 192 2.49 16.18 2.33
C GLY A 192 2.93 16.02 3.78
N ASP A 193 2.91 17.12 4.53
CA ASP A 193 2.86 17.01 5.98
C ASP A 193 1.49 16.49 6.44
N THR A 194 1.39 16.05 7.69
CA THR A 194 0.18 15.44 8.23
C THR A 194 -1.04 16.37 8.20
N ALA A 195 -0.84 17.69 8.36
CA ALA A 195 -1.92 18.67 8.29
C ALA A 195 -2.46 18.81 6.87
N LYS A 196 -1.56 18.90 5.88
CA LYS A 196 -1.90 18.98 4.47
C LYS A 196 -2.63 17.74 3.99
N ILE A 197 -2.14 16.55 4.36
CA ILE A 197 -2.81 15.29 4.02
C ILE A 197 -4.19 15.21 4.68
N SER A 198 -4.34 15.66 5.92
CA SER A 198 -5.64 15.71 6.58
C SER A 198 -6.64 16.58 5.82
N ASP A 199 -6.21 17.72 5.27
CA ASP A 199 -7.07 18.58 4.45
C ASP A 199 -7.42 17.94 3.10
N ILE A 200 -6.48 17.26 2.45
CA ILE A 200 -6.72 16.52 1.21
C ILE A 200 -7.75 15.40 1.44
N ILE A 201 -7.60 14.63 2.53
CA ILE A 201 -8.54 13.57 2.88
C ILE A 201 -9.95 14.11 3.16
N ARG A 202 -10.08 15.22 3.88
CA ARG A 202 -11.38 15.87 4.09
C ARG A 202 -12.01 16.31 2.77
N ARG A 203 -11.20 16.79 1.81
CA ARG A 203 -11.67 17.13 0.46
C ARG A 203 -12.15 15.88 -0.29
N ILE A 204 -11.42 14.77 -0.23
CA ILE A 204 -11.85 13.49 -0.83
C ILE A 204 -13.16 13.01 -0.21
N TYR A 205 -13.31 13.08 1.11
CA TYR A 205 -14.56 12.75 1.77
C TYR A 205 -15.72 13.65 1.32
N LYS A 206 -15.44 14.94 1.07
CA LYS A 206 -16.43 15.87 0.54
C LYS A 206 -16.81 15.58 -0.91
N ILE A 207 -15.84 15.22 -1.76
CA ILE A 207 -16.06 14.81 -3.15
C ILE A 207 -16.95 13.56 -3.18
N THR A 208 -16.64 12.57 -2.33
CA THR A 208 -17.36 11.29 -2.28
C THR A 208 -18.72 11.34 -1.56
N GLU A 209 -19.16 12.52 -1.10
CA GLU A 209 -20.58 12.73 -0.74
C GLU A 209 -21.47 12.62 -1.97
N ASP A 210 -20.96 12.94 -3.16
CA ASP A 210 -21.61 12.67 -4.44
C ASP A 210 -21.51 11.17 -4.78
N PRO A 211 -22.63 10.44 -4.90
CA PRO A 211 -22.63 9.02 -5.26
C PRO A 211 -21.93 8.70 -6.59
N GLU A 212 -21.98 9.61 -7.58
CA GLU A 212 -21.32 9.39 -8.89
C GLU A 212 -19.80 9.43 -8.79
N ARG A 213 -19.28 10.00 -7.69
CA ARG A 213 -17.85 10.10 -7.42
C ARG A 213 -17.33 8.96 -6.55
N GLN A 214 -18.20 8.09 -6.06
CA GLN A 214 -17.82 6.96 -5.20
C GLN A 214 -17.31 5.79 -6.03
N VAL A 215 -16.24 5.16 -5.55
CA VAL A 215 -15.74 3.92 -6.15
C VAL A 215 -16.26 2.73 -5.34
N TRP A 216 -17.01 1.87 -6.03
CA TRP A 216 -17.51 0.60 -5.52
C TRP A 216 -16.91 -0.52 -6.37
N GLU A 217 -16.01 -1.31 -5.77
CA GLU A 217 -15.44 -2.48 -6.44
C GLU A 217 -15.43 -3.65 -5.46
N TYR A 218 -15.65 -4.86 -5.99
CA TYR A 218 -15.61 -6.10 -5.20
C TYR A 218 -16.57 -6.12 -3.99
N GLY A 219 -17.71 -5.43 -4.11
CA GLY A 219 -18.72 -5.34 -3.05
C GLY A 219 -18.36 -4.38 -1.91
N VAL A 220 -17.29 -3.60 -2.05
CA VAL A 220 -16.80 -2.66 -1.02
C VAL A 220 -16.79 -1.24 -1.58
N LYS A 221 -17.23 -0.29 -0.75
CA LYS A 221 -17.02 1.14 -0.99
C LYS A 221 -15.63 1.52 -0.50
N TRP A 222 -14.78 2.00 -1.39
CA TRP A 222 -13.42 2.40 -1.05
C TRP A 222 -13.41 3.84 -0.52
N ALA A 223 -13.07 4.04 0.76
CA ALA A 223 -13.25 5.31 1.46
C ALA A 223 -12.52 6.51 0.84
N ILE A 224 -11.36 6.27 0.23
CA ILE A 224 -10.48 7.29 -0.31
C ILE A 224 -10.29 7.20 -1.83
N ARG A 225 -10.89 6.21 -2.50
CA ARG A 225 -10.91 6.14 -3.97
C ARG A 225 -12.13 6.90 -4.48
N PHE A 226 -11.94 7.64 -5.56
CA PHE A 226 -12.98 8.51 -6.08
C PHE A 226 -12.78 8.77 -7.57
N TYR A 227 -13.83 9.20 -8.26
CA TYR A 227 -13.73 9.71 -9.63
C TYR A 227 -13.43 11.21 -9.63
N ASP A 228 -12.49 11.67 -10.43
CA ASP A 228 -12.26 13.10 -10.64
C ASP A 228 -13.30 13.72 -11.61
N ASP A 229 -13.17 15.02 -11.91
CA ASP A 229 -14.11 15.76 -12.76
C ASP A 229 -14.16 15.26 -14.21
N ASP A 230 -13.11 14.57 -14.65
CA ASP A 230 -13.00 13.98 -15.98
C ASP A 230 -13.34 12.46 -15.96
N HIS A 231 -13.91 11.96 -14.85
CA HIS A 231 -14.22 10.55 -14.59
C HIS A 231 -13.01 9.61 -14.61
N ASN A 232 -11.81 10.10 -14.30
CA ASN A 232 -10.68 9.23 -14.02
C ASN A 232 -10.85 8.63 -12.62
N MET A 233 -10.71 7.31 -12.49
CA MET A 233 -10.68 6.65 -11.18
C MET A 233 -9.35 6.92 -10.49
N ILE A 234 -9.39 7.54 -9.32
CA ILE A 234 -8.21 7.86 -8.52
C ILE A 234 -8.06 6.86 -7.38
N CYS A 235 -6.89 6.23 -7.31
CA CYS A 235 -6.50 5.31 -6.24
C CYS A 235 -5.33 5.92 -5.44
N PRO A 236 -5.62 6.72 -4.38
CA PRO A 236 -4.56 7.39 -3.66
C PRO A 236 -3.96 6.52 -2.55
N PHE A 237 -2.63 6.50 -2.52
CA PHE A 237 -1.78 6.15 -1.39
C PHE A 237 -1.23 7.45 -0.80
N PHE A 238 -0.81 7.40 0.46
CA PHE A 238 -0.31 8.57 1.17
C PHE A 238 1.08 8.30 1.74
N GLY A 239 2.02 9.17 1.36
CA GLY A 239 3.42 9.10 1.79
C GLY A 239 3.76 10.23 2.75
N TYR A 240 4.47 9.92 3.84
CA TYR A 240 5.04 10.95 4.69
C TYR A 240 6.18 11.67 3.97
N ASN A 241 6.20 13.01 4.01
CA ASN A 241 7.36 13.80 3.57
C ASN A 241 8.56 13.67 4.52
N HIS A 242 8.27 13.46 5.81
CA HIS A 242 9.23 13.50 6.89
C HIS A 242 9.18 12.21 7.67
N ARG A 243 10.34 11.57 7.88
CA ARG A 243 10.43 10.29 8.57
C ARG A 243 9.98 10.41 10.03
N GLU A 244 10.24 11.56 10.66
CA GLU A 244 9.84 11.89 12.03
C GLU A 244 8.32 11.84 12.26
N ASP A 245 7.51 12.13 11.23
CA ASP A 245 6.05 12.13 11.30
C ASP A 245 5.45 10.73 11.32
N ILE A 246 6.23 9.72 10.93
CA ILE A 246 5.79 8.32 10.89
C ILE A 246 5.66 7.79 12.33
N PRO A 247 4.46 7.42 12.82
CA PRO A 247 4.26 6.98 14.19
C PRO A 247 4.99 5.68 14.53
N LEU A 248 5.12 4.81 13.52
CA LEU A 248 5.64 3.44 13.61
C LEU A 248 6.79 3.20 12.62
N LYS A 249 7.83 4.07 12.64
CA LYS A 249 9.00 3.96 11.74
C LYS A 249 10.08 2.96 12.16
N ASP A 250 10.25 2.76 13.46
CA ASP A 250 11.20 1.80 14.04
C ASP A 250 10.62 1.29 15.35
N PHE A 251 10.08 0.07 15.30
CA PHE A 251 9.45 -0.54 16.47
C PHE A 251 9.68 -2.04 16.54
N THR A 252 9.56 -2.57 17.76
CA THR A 252 9.30 -3.99 18.00
C THR A 252 7.91 -4.16 18.57
N LEU A 253 7.36 -5.36 18.43
CA LEU A 253 6.02 -5.68 18.86
C LEU A 253 6.06 -6.97 19.70
N GLU A 254 5.43 -6.91 20.86
CA GLU A 254 5.17 -8.05 21.73
C GLU A 254 3.65 -8.31 21.74
N VAL A 255 3.24 -9.52 21.37
CA VAL A 255 1.84 -9.94 21.46
C VAL A 255 1.56 -10.41 22.88
N LEU A 256 0.55 -9.81 23.51
CA LEU A 256 0.14 -10.11 24.88
C LEU A 256 -1.04 -11.08 24.91
N GLU A 257 -2.00 -10.87 24.01
CA GLU A 257 -3.22 -11.66 23.91
C GLU A 257 -3.71 -11.67 22.46
N ASN A 258 -4.21 -12.81 22.00
CA ASN A 258 -4.80 -12.97 20.68
C ASN A 258 -6.31 -13.14 20.80
N ASN A 259 -7.01 -12.93 19.69
CA ASN A 259 -8.46 -13.09 19.57
C ASN A 259 -9.25 -12.21 20.55
N ILE A 260 -8.76 -10.99 20.78
CA ILE A 260 -9.49 -10.02 21.61
C ILE A 260 -10.64 -9.39 20.82
N GLU A 261 -11.67 -8.99 21.56
CA GLU A 261 -12.77 -8.18 21.06
C GLU A 261 -12.81 -6.86 21.83
N VAL A 262 -12.84 -5.75 21.11
CA VAL A 262 -12.87 -4.41 21.68
C VAL A 262 -13.83 -3.54 20.88
N THR A 263 -14.60 -2.71 21.58
CA THR A 263 -15.31 -1.60 20.96
C THR A 263 -14.68 -0.31 21.45
N GLY A 264 -14.49 0.66 20.57
CA GLY A 264 -13.96 1.98 20.93
C GLY A 264 -14.47 3.07 20.01
N THR A 265 -14.06 4.30 20.30
CA THR A 265 -14.28 5.46 19.44
C THR A 265 -12.94 5.97 18.96
N ILE A 266 -12.81 6.29 17.67
CA ILE A 266 -11.60 6.89 17.12
C ILE A 266 -11.44 8.30 17.71
N ALA A 267 -10.31 8.55 18.38
CA ALA A 267 -10.02 9.85 19.01
C ALA A 267 -9.34 10.83 18.03
N ASP A 268 -8.52 10.29 17.11
CA ASP A 268 -7.74 11.03 16.13
C ASP A 268 -7.56 10.17 14.86
N ASP A 269 -7.79 10.76 13.69
CA ASP A 269 -7.70 10.12 12.37
C ASP A 269 -6.59 10.69 11.48
N THR A 270 -5.67 11.49 12.04
CA THR A 270 -4.54 12.11 11.32
C THR A 270 -3.73 11.10 10.51
N HIS A 271 -3.59 9.87 11.01
CA HIS A 271 -2.84 8.80 10.34
C HIS A 271 -3.72 7.71 9.74
N SER A 272 -5.03 7.95 9.59
CA SER A 272 -5.96 7.08 8.89
C SER A 272 -5.54 6.73 7.45
N PRO A 273 -5.05 7.68 6.61
CA PRO A 273 -4.80 7.40 5.20
C PRO A 273 -3.47 6.68 4.91
N TYR A 274 -2.59 6.55 5.90
CA TYR A 274 -1.25 5.96 5.75
C TYR A 274 -1.24 4.45 6.06
N MET A 275 -0.17 3.76 5.69
CA MET A 275 0.11 2.37 6.09
C MET A 275 1.31 2.30 7.06
N PRO A 276 1.22 1.59 8.19
CA PRO A 276 -0.02 1.19 8.83
C PRO A 276 -0.84 2.38 9.28
N THR A 277 -2.16 2.17 9.26
CA THR A 277 -3.09 3.11 9.85
C THR A 277 -2.90 3.10 11.37
N PHE A 278 -2.75 4.29 11.96
CA PHE A 278 -2.51 4.48 13.39
C PHE A 278 -3.63 5.36 13.98
N LEU A 279 -4.51 4.76 14.78
CA LEU A 279 -5.74 5.40 15.24
C LEU A 279 -5.87 5.30 16.76
N PRO A 280 -5.49 6.35 17.52
CA PRO A 280 -5.75 6.41 18.95
C PRO A 280 -7.24 6.18 19.24
N LEU A 281 -7.54 5.28 20.18
CA LEU A 281 -8.91 5.00 20.61
C LEU A 281 -9.22 5.73 21.92
N ARG A 282 -10.51 5.96 22.15
CA ARG A 282 -11.09 6.30 23.46
C ARG A 282 -12.31 5.45 23.73
N ASP A 283 -12.82 5.49 24.96
CA ASP A 283 -14.04 4.80 25.38
C ASP A 283 -13.99 3.26 25.16
N THR A 284 -12.80 2.65 25.27
CA THR A 284 -12.62 1.22 24.97
C THR A 284 -13.12 0.26 26.04
N GLY A 285 -13.41 0.77 27.24
CA GLY A 285 -13.69 -0.06 28.43
C GLY A 285 -12.46 -0.82 28.97
N MET A 286 -11.31 -0.74 28.31
CA MET A 286 -10.07 -1.34 28.78
C MET A 286 -9.51 -0.59 29.99
N LYS A 287 -8.95 -1.33 30.95
CA LYS A 287 -8.28 -0.73 32.12
C LYS A 287 -6.92 -0.16 31.72
N GLY A 288 -6.59 1.03 32.24
CA GLY A 288 -5.30 1.68 32.02
C GLY A 288 -5.31 2.69 30.87
N GLU A 289 -4.16 2.86 30.23
CA GLU A 289 -4.02 3.73 29.07
C GLU A 289 -4.88 3.23 27.89
N GLN A 290 -5.50 4.17 27.19
CA GLN A 290 -6.30 3.81 26.02
C GLN A 290 -5.38 3.33 24.89
N PRO A 291 -5.73 2.22 24.22
CA PRO A 291 -4.90 1.66 23.18
C PRO A 291 -4.99 2.46 21.89
N VAL A 292 -4.05 2.17 20.98
CA VAL A 292 -4.12 2.60 19.58
C VAL A 292 -4.57 1.42 18.72
N LEU A 293 -5.53 1.62 17.82
CA LEU A 293 -5.81 0.68 16.75
C LEU A 293 -4.75 0.83 15.64
N VAL A 294 -4.05 -0.27 15.37
CA VAL A 294 -3.05 -0.36 14.29
C VAL A 294 -3.58 -1.32 13.24
N ILE A 295 -3.89 -0.81 12.05
CA ILE A 295 -4.37 -1.63 10.92
C ILE A 295 -3.22 -1.77 9.93
N TYR A 296 -2.75 -3.00 9.76
CA TYR A 296 -1.66 -3.37 8.86
C TYR A 296 -2.18 -3.97 7.54
N ASN A 297 -3.30 -3.45 7.05
CA ASN A 297 -3.96 -3.87 5.82
C ASN A 297 -4.24 -2.63 4.94
N GLY A 298 -3.68 -2.62 3.72
CA GLY A 298 -3.76 -1.49 2.82
C GLY A 298 -5.18 -1.15 2.34
N GLY A 299 -6.14 -2.06 2.48
CA GLY A 299 -7.51 -1.86 2.02
C GLY A 299 -8.39 -1.03 2.95
N LEU A 300 -7.94 -0.71 4.17
CA LEU A 300 -8.69 0.09 5.15
C LEU A 300 -8.14 1.51 5.33
N ARG A 301 -7.20 1.95 4.48
CA ARG A 301 -6.66 3.32 4.50
C ARG A 301 -7.81 4.33 4.36
N GLY A 302 -7.90 5.27 5.30
CA GLY A 302 -8.93 6.31 5.31
C GLY A 302 -10.34 5.81 5.61
N GLU A 303 -10.54 4.55 5.98
CA GLU A 303 -11.87 4.02 6.30
C GLU A 303 -12.42 4.71 7.56
N TYR A 304 -11.60 4.78 8.61
CA TYR A 304 -12.02 5.24 9.93
C TYR A 304 -11.70 6.71 10.15
N ARG A 305 -12.66 7.43 10.72
CA ARG A 305 -12.60 8.88 10.99
C ARG A 305 -12.75 9.16 12.47
N LYS A 306 -12.30 10.34 12.89
CA LYS A 306 -12.52 10.81 14.24
C LYS A 306 -14.00 10.75 14.60
N ASP A 307 -14.29 10.31 15.83
CA ASP A 307 -15.63 10.11 16.38
C ASP A 307 -16.45 8.96 15.76
N ASP A 308 -15.86 8.15 14.87
CA ASP A 308 -16.43 6.87 14.47
C ASP A 308 -16.36 5.88 15.63
N ARG A 309 -17.45 5.13 15.84
CA ARG A 309 -17.48 4.00 16.75
C ARG A 309 -17.12 2.75 15.98
N VAL A 310 -16.19 1.97 16.50
CA VAL A 310 -15.60 0.82 15.82
C VAL A 310 -15.72 -0.43 16.68
N SER A 311 -16.17 -1.52 16.07
CA SER A 311 -16.07 -2.89 16.59
C SER A 311 -14.80 -3.51 16.04
N ILE A 312 -13.99 -4.12 16.91
CA ILE A 312 -12.75 -4.80 16.57
C ILE A 312 -12.85 -6.22 17.13
N LYS A 313 -12.64 -7.22 16.29
CA LYS A 313 -12.76 -8.64 16.65
C LYS A 313 -11.58 -9.44 16.11
N ASN A 314 -11.33 -10.60 16.71
CA ASN A 314 -10.24 -11.51 16.33
C ASN A 314 -8.87 -10.81 16.24
N ALA A 315 -8.65 -9.77 17.05
CA ALA A 315 -7.46 -8.93 16.97
C ALA A 315 -6.38 -9.37 17.96
N SER A 316 -5.17 -8.80 17.83
CA SER A 316 -4.10 -9.02 18.80
C SER A 316 -3.94 -7.80 19.71
N LEU A 317 -3.92 -8.01 21.03
CA LEU A 317 -3.47 -7.00 21.98
C LEU A 317 -1.96 -7.05 22.09
N CYS A 318 -1.30 -5.92 21.86
CA CYS A 318 0.15 -5.84 21.75
C CYS A 318 0.74 -4.69 22.57
N ASN A 319 1.97 -4.86 23.02
CA ASN A 319 2.85 -3.73 23.34
C ASN A 319 3.70 -3.41 22.11
N ILE A 320 3.70 -2.15 21.70
CA ILE A 320 4.60 -1.65 20.65
C ILE A 320 5.68 -0.81 21.32
N HIS A 321 6.93 -1.22 21.19
CA HIS A 321 8.09 -0.47 21.69
C HIS A 321 8.65 0.37 20.55
N ARG A 322 8.51 1.69 20.64
CA ARG A 322 9.01 2.64 19.63
C ARG A 322 10.43 3.04 19.98
N LYS A 323 11.40 2.55 19.20
CA LYS A 323 12.82 2.73 19.54
C LYS A 323 13.26 4.17 19.45
N ASP A 324 12.73 4.91 18.49
CA ASP A 324 13.01 6.31 18.25
C ASP A 324 12.49 7.22 19.38
N LYS A 325 11.37 6.86 19.99
CA LYS A 325 10.75 7.62 21.09
C LYS A 325 11.12 7.09 22.48
N ASN A 326 11.75 5.91 22.55
CA ASN A 326 12.05 5.20 23.78
C ASN A 326 10.83 5.06 24.71
N ASP A 327 9.69 4.68 24.12
CA ASP A 327 8.45 4.46 24.86
C ASP A 327 7.75 3.18 24.41
N THR A 328 6.70 2.81 25.15
CA THR A 328 5.85 1.67 24.85
C THR A 328 4.41 2.13 24.79
N ILE A 329 3.68 1.73 23.76
CA ILE A 329 2.24 2.01 23.64
C ILE A 329 1.47 0.69 23.63
N ARG A 330 0.26 0.71 24.20
CA ARG A 330 -0.69 -0.38 24.07
C ARG A 330 -1.39 -0.27 22.71
N ALA A 331 -1.46 -1.37 21.96
CA ALA A 331 -2.06 -1.39 20.64
C ALA A 331 -3.00 -2.58 20.45
N ILE A 332 -4.02 -2.38 19.63
CA ILE A 332 -4.87 -3.43 19.07
C ILE A 332 -4.46 -3.57 17.60
N LEU A 333 -3.81 -4.68 17.27
CA LEU A 333 -3.31 -4.97 15.93
C LEU A 333 -4.35 -5.73 15.12
N VAL A 334 -4.60 -5.23 13.92
CA VAL A 334 -5.48 -5.80 12.89
C VAL A 334 -4.67 -6.00 11.62
N THR A 335 -4.79 -7.18 11.01
CA THR A 335 -4.04 -7.61 9.82
C THR A 335 -4.96 -8.00 8.65
N ASN A 336 -6.26 -8.18 8.90
CA ASN A 336 -7.30 -8.56 7.93
C ASN A 336 -8.45 -7.54 7.88
N LEU A 337 -9.15 -7.47 6.75
CA LEU A 337 -10.23 -6.52 6.47
C LEU A 337 -11.46 -6.76 7.37
N ASP A 338 -11.77 -8.01 7.66
CA ASP A 338 -12.99 -8.43 8.36
C ASP A 338 -12.94 -8.29 9.88
N GLN A 339 -11.76 -7.97 10.43
CA GLN A 339 -11.52 -7.80 11.86
C GLN A 339 -12.06 -6.48 12.42
N THR A 340 -12.46 -5.54 11.56
CA THR A 340 -12.97 -4.23 11.99
C THR A 340 -14.25 -3.85 11.26
N SER A 341 -15.17 -3.19 11.96
CA SER A 341 -16.36 -2.61 11.35
C SER A 341 -16.82 -1.37 12.09
N LYS A 342 -17.43 -0.41 11.38
CA LYS A 342 -18.15 0.71 12.00
C LYS A 342 -19.41 0.21 12.71
N ILE A 343 -19.73 0.83 13.83
CA ILE A 343 -20.98 0.63 14.56
C ILE A 343 -21.81 1.90 14.35
N ASP A 344 -23.01 1.74 13.78
CA ASP A 344 -23.94 2.85 13.63
C ASP A 344 -24.28 3.46 15.01
N LYS A 345 -24.35 4.80 15.05
CA LYS A 345 -24.55 5.56 16.28
C LYS A 345 -25.94 5.36 16.88
#